data_AF-A0A414P2Q4-F1
#
_entry.id   AF-A0A414P2Q4-F1
#
_cell.length_a   1.000
_cell.length_b   1.000
_cell.length_c   1.000
_cell.angle_alpha   90.00
_cell.angle_beta   90.00
_cell.angle_gamma   90.00
#
_symmetry.space_group_name_H-M   'P 1'
#
loop_
_entity.id
_entity.type
_entity.pdbx_description
1 polymer ?
#
loop_
_entity_poly.entity_id
_entity_poly.type
_entity_poly.pdbx_seq_one_letter_code
_entity_poly.pdbx_strand_id
1 'polypeptide(L)'
;MIDEDGWNYRKLEIENASNLEFNMYLKKSTLDRGFIGCNSSDIYSLVIAYTLIPNHTELRIVRTNEDGHYCYTFLLNLKSSVDFASEFNQEFEKKVESERGMSRGDLLDDACHRGGKPGKSLVNTTVYYRDPVIAAAVKERANGKCDLCGQPAPFNNANGLPYLEEHHLIRLADGGDDSIDNAVALCPNCHRKMHIVKDEKDTEMLNKRILAYMKALNKK
;
A
#
# COMPACT_ATOMS: atom_id res chain seq x y z
N MET A 1 -10.95 17.07 2.93
CA MET A 1 -10.61 18.33 2.23
C MET A 1 -9.40 18.89 2.93
N ILE A 2 -8.34 19.21 2.21
CA ILE A 2 -7.26 20.02 2.77
C ILE A 2 -7.85 21.42 2.90
N ASP A 3 -7.88 21.98 4.11
CA ASP A 3 -8.26 23.38 4.31
C ASP A 3 -7.15 24.31 3.78
N GLU A 4 -7.42 25.60 3.78
CA GLU A 4 -6.49 26.58 3.21
C GLU A 4 -5.14 26.57 3.94
N ASP A 5 -5.16 26.31 5.25
CA ASP A 5 -3.97 26.21 6.10
C ASP A 5 -3.14 24.95 5.77
N GLY A 6 -3.79 23.80 5.58
CA GLY A 6 -3.13 22.57 5.17
C GLY A 6 -2.54 22.63 3.77
N TRP A 7 -3.15 23.40 2.85
CA TRP A 7 -2.62 23.61 1.50
C TRP A 7 -1.36 24.48 1.55
N ASN A 8 -1.39 25.56 2.33
CA ASN A 8 -0.26 26.46 2.49
C ASN A 8 0.94 25.75 3.12
N TYR A 9 0.72 24.89 4.12
CA TYR A 9 1.78 24.06 4.70
C TYR A 9 2.43 23.14 3.67
N ARG A 10 1.63 22.41 2.89
CA ARG A 10 2.12 21.45 1.88
C ARG A 10 2.81 22.12 0.70
N LYS A 11 2.32 23.28 0.27
CA LYS A 11 2.96 24.09 -0.78
C LYS A 11 4.39 24.48 -0.35
N LEU A 12 4.54 24.95 0.88
CA LEU A 12 5.82 25.39 1.41
C LEU A 12 6.83 24.23 1.53
N GLU A 13 6.37 23.04 1.93
CA GLU A 13 7.22 21.82 1.94
C GLU A 13 7.74 21.49 0.53
N ILE A 14 6.88 21.57 -0.49
CA ILE A 14 7.23 21.24 -1.87
C ILE A 14 8.20 22.26 -2.45
N GLU A 15 7.96 23.56 -2.25
CA GLU A 15 8.84 24.64 -2.72
C GLU A 15 10.25 24.53 -2.11
N ASN A 16 10.33 24.28 -0.80
CA ASN A 16 11.60 24.10 -0.10
C ASN A 16 12.36 22.84 -0.53
N ALA A 17 11.65 21.73 -0.79
CA ALA A 17 12.27 20.46 -1.18
C ALA A 17 12.71 20.42 -2.65
N SER A 18 12.08 21.19 -3.52
CA SER A 18 12.32 21.15 -4.97
C SER A 18 13.13 22.33 -5.52
N ASN A 19 13.34 23.38 -4.72
CA ASN A 19 13.97 24.64 -5.13
C ASN A 19 13.24 25.31 -6.32
N LEU A 20 11.93 25.05 -6.43
CA LEU A 20 11.02 25.59 -7.44
C LEU A 20 10.02 26.52 -6.73
N GLU A 21 9.67 27.64 -7.37
CA GLU A 21 8.65 28.57 -6.88
C GLU A 21 7.31 28.29 -7.58
N PHE A 22 6.30 27.85 -6.83
CA PHE A 22 4.99 27.48 -7.38
C PHE A 22 3.99 28.62 -7.19
N ASN A 23 3.71 29.36 -8.26
CA ASN A 23 2.63 30.37 -8.29
C ASN A 23 1.25 29.74 -8.52
N MET A 24 0.88 28.79 -7.67
CA MET A 24 -0.42 28.12 -7.68
C MET A 24 -1.30 28.58 -6.51
N TYR A 25 -2.62 28.59 -6.74
CA TYR A 25 -3.61 28.99 -5.73
C TYR A 25 -4.79 28.01 -5.70
N LEU A 26 -5.40 27.89 -4.51
CA LEU A 26 -6.63 27.13 -4.31
C LEU A 26 -7.82 28.08 -4.48
N LYS A 27 -8.79 27.73 -5.34
CA LYS A 27 -10.03 28.48 -5.48
C LYS A 27 -11.22 27.59 -5.14
N LYS A 28 -12.05 28.02 -4.19
CA LYS A 28 -13.35 27.42 -3.94
C LYS A 28 -14.39 28.04 -4.88
N SER A 29 -15.17 27.21 -5.57
CA SER A 29 -16.33 27.68 -6.32
C SER A 29 -17.53 27.89 -5.39
N THR A 30 -18.54 28.59 -5.90
CA THR A 30 -19.84 28.81 -5.22
C THR A 30 -20.66 27.53 -4.99
N LEU A 31 -20.14 26.37 -5.40
CA LEU A 31 -20.76 25.03 -5.24
C LEU A 31 -19.87 24.09 -4.39
N ASP A 32 -19.03 24.64 -3.51
CA ASP A 32 -18.13 23.91 -2.60
C ASP A 32 -17.13 22.94 -3.27
N ARG A 33 -16.69 23.23 -4.50
CA ARG A 33 -15.61 22.49 -5.19
C ARG A 33 -14.30 23.25 -5.13
N GLY A 34 -13.20 22.57 -4.79
CA GLY A 34 -11.85 23.14 -4.77
C GLY A 34 -11.10 22.89 -6.08
N PHE A 35 -10.45 23.92 -6.61
CA PHE A 35 -9.59 23.86 -7.79
C PHE A 35 -8.19 24.34 -7.45
N ILE A 36 -7.17 23.72 -8.04
CA ILE A 36 -5.79 24.21 -7.97
C ILE A 36 -5.48 24.86 -9.32
N GLY A 37 -5.30 26.19 -9.32
CA GLY A 37 -4.95 26.97 -10.51
C GLY A 37 -3.52 27.48 -10.45
N CYS A 38 -3.00 28.00 -11.57
CA CYS A 38 -1.70 28.68 -11.64
C CYS A 38 -1.90 30.09 -12.22
N ASN A 39 -1.15 31.08 -11.72
CA ASN A 39 -1.23 32.47 -12.17
C ASN A 39 -0.39 32.78 -13.43
N SER A 40 0.30 31.79 -14.01
CA SER A 40 1.03 32.00 -15.26
C SER A 40 0.07 31.96 -16.45
N SER A 41 0.04 33.04 -17.23
CA SER A 41 -0.73 33.16 -18.48
C SER A 41 -0.30 32.16 -19.55
N ASP A 42 0.89 31.57 -19.41
CA ASP A 42 1.50 30.68 -20.40
C ASP A 42 1.22 29.20 -20.09
N ILE A 43 0.60 28.92 -18.95
CA ILE A 43 0.26 27.57 -18.49
C ILE A 43 -1.25 27.40 -18.59
N TYR A 44 -1.72 26.98 -19.78
CA TYR A 44 -3.08 26.52 -19.97
C TYR A 44 -3.41 25.35 -19.05
N SER A 45 -4.64 25.35 -18.54
CA SER A 45 -5.24 24.46 -17.54
C SER A 45 -4.57 23.08 -17.40
N LEU A 46 -3.74 22.93 -16.37
CA LEU A 46 -3.28 21.62 -15.89
C LEU A 46 -4.42 20.99 -15.08
N VAL A 47 -5.17 20.06 -15.68
CA VAL A 47 -6.19 19.28 -14.98
C VAL A 47 -5.54 18.01 -14.44
N ILE A 48 -5.28 17.98 -13.13
CA ILE A 48 -4.74 16.80 -12.45
C ILE A 48 -5.92 15.97 -11.94
N ALA A 49 -6.20 14.85 -12.61
CA ALA A 49 -7.05 13.79 -12.08
C ALA A 49 -6.15 12.71 -11.48
N TYR A 50 -6.26 12.46 -10.18
CA TYR A 50 -5.51 11.39 -9.50
C TYR A 50 -6.47 10.44 -8.79
N THR A 51 -6.05 9.20 -8.64
CA THR A 51 -6.72 8.19 -7.80
C THR A 51 -5.66 7.61 -6.88
N LEU A 52 -5.88 7.70 -5.57
CA LEU A 52 -4.99 7.15 -4.56
C LEU A 52 -5.36 5.67 -4.36
N ILE A 53 -4.48 4.76 -4.76
CA ILE A 53 -4.56 3.34 -4.43
C ILE A 53 -3.18 2.91 -3.89
N PRO A 54 -3.10 2.17 -2.78
CA PRO A 54 -1.82 1.70 -2.30
C PRO A 54 -1.16 0.70 -3.27
N ASN A 55 0.14 0.85 -3.52
CA ASN A 55 1.02 0.08 -4.43
C ASN A 55 0.85 0.31 -5.94
N HIS A 56 -0.09 1.14 -6.38
CA HIS A 56 -0.17 1.55 -7.79
C HIS A 56 -0.78 2.94 -7.88
N THR A 57 0.06 3.95 -8.12
CA THR A 57 -0.42 5.31 -8.41
C THR A 57 -0.18 5.58 -9.89
N GLU A 58 -1.26 5.59 -10.67
CA GLU A 58 -1.22 6.08 -12.05
C GLU A 58 -1.47 7.59 -12.01
N LEU A 59 -0.44 8.37 -12.35
CA LEU A 59 -0.57 9.82 -12.54
C LEU A 59 -0.68 10.06 -14.04
N ARG A 60 -1.88 10.48 -14.46
CA ARG A 60 -2.16 10.80 -15.86
C ARG A 60 -2.21 12.31 -16.02
N ILE A 61 -1.23 12.85 -16.73
CA ILE A 61 -1.20 14.26 -17.10
C ILE A 61 -1.69 14.35 -18.53
N VAL A 62 -2.85 14.98 -18.71
CA VAL A 62 -3.42 15.25 -20.04
C VAL A 62 -3.09 16.68 -20.42
N ARG A 63 -2.26 16.85 -21.45
CA ARG A 63 -2.01 18.14 -22.07
C ARG A 63 -2.84 18.25 -23.34
N THR A 64 -3.61 19.33 -23.46
CA THR A 64 -4.36 19.64 -24.68
C THR A 64 -3.76 20.90 -25.29
N ASN A 65 -3.16 20.77 -26.48
CA ASN A 65 -2.79 21.90 -27.33
C ASN A 65 -3.77 21.97 -28.52
N GLU A 66 -3.70 23.05 -29.31
CA GLU A 66 -4.58 23.29 -30.46
C GLU A 66 -4.54 22.19 -31.55
N ASP A 67 -3.45 21.40 -31.62
CA ASP A 67 -3.23 20.38 -32.67
C ASP A 67 -3.47 18.91 -32.26
N GLY A 68 -4.03 18.65 -31.07
CA GLY A 68 -4.37 17.30 -30.60
C GLY A 68 -3.71 16.88 -29.28
N HIS A 69 -4.19 15.75 -28.71
CA HIS A 69 -3.87 15.30 -27.35
C HIS A 69 -2.54 14.55 -27.26
N TYR A 70 -1.63 15.04 -26.41
CA TYR A 70 -0.49 14.24 -25.93
C TYR A 70 -0.81 13.71 -24.54
N CYS A 71 -0.82 12.37 -24.39
CA CYS A 71 -1.08 11.71 -23.12
C CYS A 71 0.25 11.17 -22.55
N TYR A 72 0.71 11.78 -21.45
CA TYR A 72 1.87 11.27 -20.72
C TYR A 72 1.35 10.51 -19.49
N THR A 73 1.69 9.23 -19.44
CA THR A 73 1.34 8.35 -18.31
C THR A 73 2.61 8.09 -17.51
N PHE A 74 2.64 8.55 -16.27
CA PHE A 74 3.73 8.27 -15.35
C PHE A 74 3.29 7.21 -14.35
N LEU A 75 4.06 6.14 -14.27
CA LEU A 75 3.84 5.07 -13.29
C LEU A 75 4.63 5.40 -12.02
N LEU A 76 3.93 5.68 -10.92
CA LEU A 76 4.55 5.86 -9.62
C LEU A 76 4.37 4.58 -8.80
N ASN A 77 5.49 3.90 -8.58
CA ASN A 77 5.53 2.68 -7.78
C ASN A 77 5.76 3.03 -6.31
N LEU A 78 4.76 2.76 -5.46
CA LEU A 78 4.90 2.81 -4.01
C LEU A 78 5.61 1.55 -3.51
N LYS A 79 6.61 1.72 -2.64
CA LYS A 79 7.18 0.62 -1.86
C LYS A 79 6.21 0.21 -0.74
N SER A 80 5.28 -0.67 -1.09
CA SER A 80 4.53 -1.61 -0.23
C SER A 80 3.54 -1.08 0.82
N SER A 81 2.31 -1.60 0.75
CA SER A 81 1.39 -1.87 1.85
C SER A 81 0.54 -3.09 1.48
N VAL A 82 0.87 -4.23 2.06
CA VAL A 82 0.22 -5.53 1.77
C VAL A 82 -1.12 -5.65 2.52
N ASP A 83 -1.34 -4.80 3.53
CA ASP A 83 -2.46 -4.93 4.46
C ASP A 83 -3.80 -4.45 3.90
N PHE A 84 -3.84 -3.33 3.15
CA PHE A 84 -5.10 -2.73 2.69
C PHE A 84 -5.91 -3.64 1.77
N ALA A 85 -5.24 -4.29 0.80
CA ALA A 85 -5.91 -5.19 -0.14
C ALA A 85 -6.53 -6.41 0.56
N SER A 86 -5.93 -6.83 1.69
CA SER A 86 -6.44 -7.95 2.47
C SER A 86 -7.76 -7.63 3.16
N GLU A 87 -7.88 -6.45 3.75
CA GLU A 87 -9.08 -6.00 4.46
C GLU A 87 -10.21 -5.64 3.51
N PHE A 88 -9.89 -4.90 2.44
CA PHE A 88 -10.86 -4.49 1.43
C PHE A 88 -11.55 -5.70 0.78
N ASN A 89 -10.81 -6.78 0.53
CA ASN A 89 -11.37 -7.96 -0.11
C ASN A 89 -12.14 -8.89 0.83
N GLN A 90 -12.17 -8.68 2.16
CA GLN A 90 -12.80 -9.64 3.09
C GLN A 90 -14.28 -9.91 2.78
N GLU A 91 -15.04 -8.87 2.44
CA GLU A 91 -16.46 -9.04 2.09
C GLU A 91 -16.64 -9.78 0.77
N PHE A 92 -15.75 -9.51 -0.20
CA PHE A 92 -15.73 -10.22 -1.47
C PHE A 92 -15.39 -11.70 -1.27
N GLU A 93 -14.35 -12.02 -0.50
CA GLU A 93 -13.95 -13.41 -0.21
C GLU A 93 -15.07 -14.16 0.54
N LYS A 94 -15.80 -13.52 1.45
CA LYS A 94 -16.98 -14.13 2.09
C LYS A 94 -18.06 -14.50 1.07
N LYS A 95 -18.31 -13.63 0.08
CA LYS A 95 -19.25 -13.92 -1.02
C LYS A 95 -18.73 -15.07 -1.86
N VAL A 96 -17.45 -15.07 -2.24
CA VAL A 96 -16.83 -16.18 -2.97
C VAL A 96 -17.01 -17.50 -2.23
N GLU A 97 -16.70 -17.56 -0.94
CA GLU A 97 -16.86 -18.79 -0.14
C GLU A 97 -18.32 -19.24 -0.04
N SER A 98 -19.29 -18.33 -0.03
CA SER A 98 -20.72 -18.70 -0.06
C SER A 98 -21.14 -19.35 -1.38
N GLU A 99 -20.57 -18.91 -2.52
CA GLU A 99 -20.84 -19.50 -3.83
C GLU A 99 -20.21 -20.90 -3.99
N ARG A 100 -19.10 -21.17 -3.27
CA ARG A 100 -18.41 -22.48 -3.29
C ARG A 100 -19.23 -23.63 -2.69
N GLY A 101 -20.42 -23.37 -2.15
CA GLY A 101 -21.39 -24.40 -1.73
C GLY A 101 -22.04 -25.16 -2.90
N MET A 102 -21.92 -24.67 -4.13
CA MET A 102 -22.42 -25.33 -5.34
C MET A 102 -21.50 -26.48 -5.82
N SER A 103 -22.03 -27.36 -6.67
CA SER A 103 -21.18 -28.35 -7.32
C SER A 103 -20.20 -27.66 -8.27
N ARG A 104 -19.00 -28.23 -8.43
CA ARG A 104 -17.98 -27.69 -9.34
C ARG A 104 -18.52 -27.53 -10.77
N GLY A 105 -19.35 -28.46 -11.23
CA GLY A 105 -19.93 -28.41 -12.58
C GLY A 105 -20.85 -27.20 -12.74
N ASP A 106 -21.80 -27.05 -11.81
CA ASP A 106 -22.78 -25.96 -11.85
C ASP A 106 -22.12 -24.58 -11.71
N LEU A 107 -21.12 -24.46 -10.83
CA LEU A 107 -20.40 -23.20 -10.63
C LEU A 107 -19.63 -22.77 -11.88
N LEU A 108 -18.98 -23.72 -12.57
CA LEU A 108 -18.22 -23.43 -13.79
C LEU A 108 -19.13 -23.14 -14.98
N ASP A 109 -20.27 -23.83 -15.08
CA ASP A 109 -21.28 -23.57 -16.10
C ASP A 109 -21.93 -22.20 -15.90
N ASP A 110 -22.33 -21.85 -14.68
CA ASP A 110 -22.85 -20.51 -14.37
C ASP A 110 -21.81 -19.41 -14.65
N ALA A 111 -20.55 -19.63 -14.27
CA ALA A 111 -19.47 -18.68 -14.53
C ALA A 111 -19.20 -18.46 -16.02
N CYS A 112 -19.36 -19.46 -16.88
CA CYS A 112 -19.08 -19.33 -18.31
C CYS A 112 -20.10 -18.45 -19.05
N HIS A 113 -21.28 -18.24 -18.45
CA HIS A 113 -22.33 -17.36 -18.96
C HIS A 113 -22.31 -15.97 -18.29
N ARG A 114 -21.37 -15.71 -17.38
CA ARG A 114 -21.20 -14.43 -16.68
C ARG A 114 -19.98 -13.68 -17.21
N GLY A 115 -20.09 -12.35 -17.32
CA GLY A 115 -18.98 -11.52 -17.79
C GLY A 115 -19.32 -10.04 -17.86
N GLY A 116 -18.30 -9.19 -17.93
CA GLY A 116 -18.44 -7.74 -18.00
C GLY A 116 -17.22 -7.02 -17.46
N LYS A 117 -17.14 -5.70 -17.72
CA LYS A 117 -16.12 -4.87 -17.08
C LYS A 117 -16.53 -4.65 -15.61
N PRO A 118 -15.64 -4.88 -14.64
CA PRO A 118 -15.97 -4.66 -13.23
C PRO A 118 -16.29 -3.18 -13.00
N GLY A 119 -17.24 -2.94 -12.09
CA GLY A 119 -17.48 -1.60 -11.56
C GLY A 119 -16.26 -1.06 -10.83
N LYS A 120 -16.15 0.26 -10.74
CA LYS A 120 -15.09 0.94 -9.99
C LYS A 120 -15.69 1.69 -8.80
N SER A 121 -15.08 1.54 -7.63
CA SER A 121 -15.42 2.31 -6.43
C SER A 121 -14.17 3.04 -5.94
N LEU A 122 -14.34 4.29 -5.54
CA LEU A 122 -13.29 5.05 -4.86
C LEU A 122 -13.29 4.68 -3.37
N VAL A 123 -12.11 4.43 -2.82
CA VAL A 123 -11.91 4.10 -1.41
C VAL A 123 -10.81 5.00 -0.83
N ASN A 124 -11.06 5.54 0.36
CA ASN A 124 -10.04 6.24 1.13
C ASN A 124 -9.32 5.24 2.03
N THR A 125 -8.02 5.41 2.18
CA THR A 125 -7.19 4.50 2.99
C THR A 125 -6.14 5.27 3.77
N THR A 126 -5.82 4.76 4.96
CA THR A 126 -4.77 5.29 5.83
C THR A 126 -3.50 4.50 5.60
N VAL A 127 -2.40 5.20 5.32
CA VAL A 127 -1.08 4.58 5.08
C VAL A 127 -0.16 4.94 6.23
N TYR A 128 0.54 3.94 6.76
CA TYR A 128 1.57 4.11 7.78
C TYR A 128 2.95 4.07 7.12
N TYR A 129 3.76 5.09 7.40
CA TYR A 129 5.15 5.12 6.94
C TYR A 129 6.00 4.25 7.85
N ARG A 130 6.64 3.25 7.25
CA ARG A 130 7.55 2.34 7.95
C ARG A 130 8.99 2.80 7.83
N ASP A 131 9.75 2.63 8.90
CA ASP A 131 11.18 2.90 8.91
C ASP A 131 11.92 1.83 8.07
N PRO A 132 12.59 2.22 6.98
CA PRO A 132 13.29 1.28 6.13
C PRO A 132 14.44 0.56 6.83
N VAL A 133 15.04 1.15 7.87
CA VAL A 133 16.11 0.54 8.66
C VAL A 133 15.55 -0.62 9.49
N ILE A 134 14.37 -0.45 10.08
CA ILE A 134 13.69 -1.49 10.84
C ILE A 134 13.33 -2.66 9.92
N ALA A 135 12.69 -2.35 8.78
CA ALA A 135 12.32 -3.37 7.80
C ALA A 135 13.54 -4.15 7.27
N ALA A 136 14.67 -3.46 7.03
CA ALA A 136 15.92 -4.11 6.64
C ALA A 136 16.46 -4.99 7.78
N ALA A 137 16.55 -4.47 9.01
CA ALA A 137 17.06 -5.21 10.16
C ALA A 137 16.25 -6.48 10.46
N VAL A 138 14.91 -6.42 10.33
CA VAL A 138 14.00 -7.56 10.49
C VAL A 138 14.27 -8.65 9.45
N LYS A 139 14.51 -8.28 8.20
CA LYS A 139 14.84 -9.25 7.13
C LYS A 139 16.24 -9.83 7.28
N GLU A 140 17.21 -9.00 7.63
CA GLU A 140 18.61 -9.44 7.82
C GLU A 140 18.74 -10.42 8.99
N ARG A 141 18.12 -10.15 10.14
CA ARG A 141 18.18 -11.08 11.30
C ARG A 141 17.50 -12.43 11.04
N ALA A 142 16.55 -12.47 10.11
CA ALA A 142 15.87 -13.69 9.70
C ALA A 142 16.74 -14.57 8.77
N ASN A 143 17.82 -14.00 8.23
CA ASN A 143 18.83 -14.70 7.45
C ASN A 143 18.23 -15.57 6.32
N GLY A 144 17.31 -14.97 5.57
CA GLY A 144 16.64 -15.60 4.44
C GLY A 144 15.68 -16.75 4.80
N LYS A 145 15.31 -16.91 6.08
CA LYS A 145 14.33 -17.91 6.52
C LYS A 145 13.10 -17.24 7.14
N CYS A 146 11.94 -17.83 6.92
CA CYS A 146 10.69 -17.38 7.51
C CYS A 146 10.70 -17.62 9.03
N ASP A 147 10.34 -16.61 9.82
CA ASP A 147 10.30 -16.68 11.28
C ASP A 147 9.26 -17.66 11.82
N LEU A 148 8.18 -17.88 11.07
CA LEU A 148 7.10 -18.80 11.42
C LEU A 148 7.45 -20.24 11.00
N CYS A 149 7.51 -20.53 9.69
CA CYS A 149 7.65 -21.91 9.22
C CYS A 149 9.11 -22.41 9.17
N GLY A 150 10.10 -21.53 9.35
CA GLY A 150 11.52 -21.86 9.29
C GLY A 150 12.06 -22.19 7.90
N GLN A 151 11.21 -22.20 6.87
CA GLN A 151 11.61 -22.48 5.50
C GLN A 151 12.38 -21.29 4.89
N PRO A 152 13.29 -21.54 3.93
CA PRO A 152 13.92 -20.47 3.15
C PRO A 152 12.88 -19.59 2.45
N ALA A 153 13.27 -18.36 2.13
CA ALA A 153 12.49 -17.50 1.25
C ALA A 153 12.16 -18.23 -0.06
N PRO A 154 10.92 -18.10 -0.58
CA PRO A 154 10.49 -18.87 -1.75
C PRO A 154 11.15 -18.42 -3.06
N PHE A 155 11.66 -17.19 -3.11
CA PHE A 155 12.37 -16.62 -4.24
C PHE A 155 13.24 -15.44 -3.78
N ASN A 156 14.08 -14.93 -4.68
CA ASN A 156 14.88 -13.73 -4.46
C ASN A 156 14.24 -12.51 -5.14
N ASN A 157 14.46 -11.33 -4.58
CA ASN A 157 14.09 -10.07 -5.22
C ASN A 157 15.00 -9.73 -6.41
N ALA A 158 14.71 -8.64 -7.12
CA ALA A 158 15.49 -8.20 -8.28
C ALA A 158 16.98 -7.93 -7.98
N ASN A 159 17.33 -7.70 -6.71
CA ASN A 159 18.71 -7.49 -6.26
C ASN A 159 19.37 -8.81 -5.81
N GLY A 160 18.73 -9.96 -6.00
CA GLY A 160 19.25 -11.26 -5.60
C GLY A 160 19.12 -11.61 -4.11
N LEU A 161 18.44 -10.77 -3.32
CA LEU A 161 18.26 -11.01 -1.88
C LEU A 161 17.01 -11.88 -1.61
N PRO A 162 17.03 -12.77 -0.59
CA PRO A 162 15.88 -13.56 -0.18
C PRO A 162 14.63 -12.70 0.05
N TYR A 163 13.50 -13.05 -0.58
CA TYR A 163 12.26 -12.30 -0.45
C TYR A 163 11.45 -12.74 0.77
N LEU A 164 11.46 -11.90 1.80
CA LEU A 164 10.57 -11.98 2.97
C LEU A 164 9.80 -10.67 3.15
N GLU A 165 8.61 -10.79 3.69
CA GLU A 165 7.70 -9.70 4.02
C GLU A 165 7.81 -9.41 5.53
N GLU A 166 7.91 -8.14 5.88
CA GLU A 166 7.86 -7.71 7.27
C GLU A 166 6.40 -7.72 7.74
N HIS A 167 6.19 -8.25 8.95
CA HIS A 167 4.89 -8.33 9.60
C HIS A 167 4.99 -7.86 11.06
N HIS A 168 4.16 -6.90 11.45
CA HIS A 168 4.02 -6.46 12.84
C HIS A 168 3.01 -7.35 13.57
N LEU A 169 3.38 -7.89 14.74
CA LEU A 169 2.49 -8.74 15.55
C LEU A 169 1.32 -7.94 16.12
N ILE A 170 1.59 -6.76 16.67
CA ILE A 170 0.57 -5.74 16.90
C ILE A 170 0.59 -4.85 15.67
N ARG A 171 -0.49 -4.87 14.89
CA ARG A 171 -0.57 -4.11 13.64
C ARG A 171 -0.45 -2.62 13.92
N LEU A 172 0.19 -1.87 13.01
CA LEU A 172 0.26 -0.41 13.09
C LEU A 172 -1.14 0.22 13.14
N ALA A 173 -2.09 -0.35 12.41
CA ALA A 173 -3.50 0.06 12.42
C ALA A 173 -4.20 -0.12 13.78
N ASP A 174 -3.72 -1.07 14.60
CA ASP A 174 -4.22 -1.34 15.94
C ASP A 174 -3.38 -0.61 17.02
N GLY A 175 -2.49 0.29 16.62
CA GLY A 175 -1.63 1.06 17.53
C GLY A 175 -0.33 0.37 17.95
N GLY A 176 0.11 -0.66 17.21
CA GLY A 176 1.42 -1.27 17.41
C GLY A 176 2.56 -0.37 16.96
N ASP A 177 3.71 -0.50 17.60
CA ASP A 177 4.91 0.26 17.28
C ASP A 177 5.60 -0.28 16.03
N ASP A 178 6.20 0.62 15.25
CA ASP A 178 7.13 0.24 14.19
C ASP A 178 8.51 0.00 14.81
N SER A 179 8.77 -1.25 15.22
CA SER A 179 9.93 -1.59 16.03
C SER A 179 10.41 -3.02 15.79
N ILE A 180 11.70 -3.26 16.05
CA ILE A 180 12.31 -4.58 15.88
C ILE A 180 11.75 -5.63 16.86
N ASP A 181 11.16 -5.21 17.98
CA ASP A 181 10.52 -6.06 18.99
C ASP A 181 9.02 -6.27 18.74
N ASN A 182 8.44 -5.66 17.70
CA ASN A 182 7.07 -5.91 17.26
C ASN A 182 6.99 -6.52 15.84
N ALA A 183 8.09 -6.50 15.07
CA ALA A 183 8.10 -6.99 13.69
C ALA A 183 8.78 -8.36 13.51
N VAL A 184 8.41 -9.14 12.49
CA VAL A 184 9.05 -10.41 12.07
C VAL A 184 9.14 -10.52 10.56
N ALA A 185 10.02 -11.38 10.04
CA ALA A 185 10.14 -11.64 8.61
C ALA A 185 9.45 -12.95 8.21
N LEU A 186 8.42 -12.86 7.38
CA LEU A 186 7.60 -14.00 6.95
C LEU A 186 7.71 -14.23 5.45
N CYS A 187 7.58 -15.48 5.02
CA CYS A 187 7.33 -15.76 3.61
C CYS A 187 5.89 -15.31 3.24
N PRO A 188 5.60 -15.01 1.96
CA PRO A 188 4.26 -14.54 1.54
C PRO A 188 3.11 -15.45 2.00
N ASN A 189 3.33 -16.77 2.01
CA ASN A 189 2.33 -17.74 2.46
C ASN A 189 2.03 -17.61 3.97
N CYS A 190 3.09 -17.55 4.80
CA CYS A 190 2.93 -17.41 6.25
C CYS A 190 2.38 -16.03 6.61
N HIS A 191 2.83 -14.98 5.91
CA HIS A 191 2.31 -13.65 6.09
C HIS A 191 0.80 -13.60 5.84
N ARG A 192 0.34 -14.14 4.71
CA ARG A 192 -1.09 -14.21 4.41
C ARG A 192 -1.86 -15.08 5.41
N LYS A 193 -1.26 -16.19 5.88
CA LYS A 193 -1.84 -17.04 6.95
C LYS A 193 -2.11 -16.23 8.22
N MET A 194 -1.18 -15.37 8.64
CA MET A 194 -1.37 -14.53 9.83
C MET A 194 -2.60 -13.61 9.72
N HIS A 195 -2.84 -13.03 8.53
CA HIS A 195 -4.02 -12.17 8.31
C HIS A 195 -5.33 -12.94 8.22
N ILE A 196 -5.34 -14.11 7.58
CA ILE A 196 -6.57 -14.90 7.33
C ILE A 196 -6.95 -15.74 8.54
N VAL A 197 -6.02 -16.56 9.03
CA VAL A 197 -6.31 -17.62 10.00
C VAL A 197 -6.32 -17.07 11.41
N LYS A 198 -5.41 -16.13 11.73
CA LYS A 198 -5.26 -15.52 13.06
C LYS A 198 -5.13 -16.56 14.18
N ASP A 199 -4.33 -17.61 13.95
CA ASP A 199 -4.08 -18.66 14.94
C ASP A 199 -3.21 -18.14 16.09
N GLU A 200 -3.71 -18.20 17.32
CA GLU A 200 -2.99 -17.76 18.52
C GLU A 200 -1.65 -18.48 18.69
N LYS A 201 -1.55 -19.76 18.29
CA LYS A 201 -0.31 -20.54 18.40
C LYS A 201 0.79 -20.00 17.51
N ASP A 202 0.45 -19.52 16.31
CA ASP A 202 1.40 -18.88 15.41
C ASP A 202 1.90 -17.56 16.01
N THR A 203 1.00 -16.75 16.57
CA THR A 203 1.34 -15.49 17.25
C THR A 203 2.27 -15.73 18.45
N GLU A 204 1.97 -16.73 19.27
CA GLU A 204 2.84 -17.11 20.39
C GLU A 204 4.23 -17.57 19.93
N MET A 205 4.30 -18.33 18.84
CA MET A 205 5.56 -18.81 18.27
C MET A 205 6.41 -17.64 17.77
N LEU A 206 5.79 -16.65 17.11
CA LEU A 206 6.48 -15.46 16.63
C LEU A 206 6.94 -14.55 17.78
N ASN A 207 6.13 -14.39 18.83
CA ASN A 207 6.55 -13.69 20.04
C ASN A 207 7.79 -14.33 20.67
N LYS A 208 7.82 -15.67 20.76
CA LYS A 208 9.01 -16.41 21.25
C LYS A 208 10.23 -16.17 20.36
N ARG A 209 10.04 -16.08 19.04
CA ARG A 209 11.11 -15.78 18.07
C ARG A 209 11.69 -14.38 18.30
N ILE A 210 10.84 -13.36 18.44
CA ILE A 210 11.27 -11.99 18.74
C ILE A 210 12.07 -11.95 20.04
N LEU A 211 11.57 -12.56 21.12
CA LEU A 211 12.27 -12.60 22.40
C LEU A 211 13.66 -13.24 22.29
N ALA A 212 13.81 -14.28 21.46
CA ALA A 212 15.11 -14.88 21.19
C ALA A 212 16.06 -13.90 20.47
N TYR A 213 15.57 -13.14 19.50
CA TYR A 213 16.36 -12.10 18.83
C TYR A 213 16.79 -10.98 19.78
N MET A 214 15.86 -10.45 20.60
CA MET A 214 16.17 -9.40 21.56
C MET A 214 17.21 -9.83 22.58
N LYS A 215 17.12 -11.07 23.09
CA LYS A 215 18.12 -11.65 23.99
C LYS A 215 19.49 -11.79 23.34
N ALA A 216 19.56 -12.10 22.05
CA ALA A 216 20.82 -12.22 21.33
C ALA A 216 21.48 -10.84 21.09
N LEU A 217 20.68 -9.79 20.87
CA LEU A 217 21.17 -8.42 20.71
C LEU A 217 21.74 -7.85 22.02
N ASN A 218 21.07 -8.08 23.15
CA ASN A 218 21.47 -7.56 24.46
C ASN A 218 22.68 -8.28 25.10
N LYS A 219 23.23 -9.31 24.44
CA LYS A 219 24.44 -10.03 24.89
C LYS A 219 25.74 -9.50 24.26
N LYS A 220 25.64 -8.52 23.36
CA LYS A 220 26.79 -7.80 22.79
C LYS A 220 27.09 -6.55 23.62
#